data_AF-A0A7J2VU30-F1
#
_entry.id   AF-A0A7J2VU30-F1
#
_cell.length_a   1.000
_cell.length_b   1.000
_cell.length_c   1.000
_cell.angle_alpha   90.00
_cell.angle_beta   90.00
_cell.angle_gamma   90.00
#
_symmetry.space_group_name_H-M   'P 1'
#
loop_
_entity.id
_entity.type
_entity.pdbx_description
1 polymer ?
#
loop_
_entity_poly.entity_id
_entity_poly.type
_entity_poly.pdbx_seq_one_letter_code
_entity_poly.pdbx_strand_id
1 'polypeptide(L)'
;MIVSTDFYSCIWFLENNLFEGHEENRMKFLTYIINNHFFSILYKRLKTINSIITVEEFAKENNLRTDTARMYLNRNIKRGFIKRAGKGLYEISVTGKKFITLYESALSQYLIAVKRGL
;
A
#
# COMPACT_ATOMS: atom_id res chain seq x y z
N MET A 1 -1.22 -15.24 -19.91
CA MET A 1 -1.59 -15.43 -18.50
C MET A 1 -1.64 -14.07 -17.83
N ILE A 2 -2.83 -13.46 -17.76
CA ILE A 2 -3.01 -12.23 -16.98
C ILE A 2 -3.18 -12.72 -15.55
N VAL A 3 -2.13 -12.62 -14.74
CA VAL A 3 -2.27 -12.81 -13.30
C VAL A 3 -3.17 -11.67 -12.83
N SER A 4 -4.47 -11.93 -12.66
CA SER A 4 -5.32 -11.09 -11.84
C SER A 4 -4.89 -11.34 -10.39
N THR A 5 -3.69 -10.88 -10.05
CA THR A 5 -3.15 -11.04 -8.71
C THR A 5 -4.07 -10.22 -7.83
N ASP A 6 -4.92 -10.93 -7.08
CA ASP A 6 -5.72 -10.28 -6.08
C ASP A 6 -4.78 -9.57 -5.10
N PHE A 7 -5.28 -8.49 -4.49
CA PHE A 7 -4.52 -7.67 -3.57
C PHE A 7 -3.84 -8.47 -2.44
N TYR A 8 -4.51 -9.52 -1.96
CA TYR A 8 -4.02 -10.38 -0.88
C TYR A 8 -2.92 -11.32 -1.35
N SER A 9 -2.98 -11.79 -2.59
CA SER A 9 -1.91 -12.55 -3.23
C SER A 9 -0.63 -11.71 -3.30
N CYS A 10 -0.70 -10.42 -3.69
CA CYS A 10 0.47 -9.54 -3.67
C CYS A 10 1.04 -9.33 -2.26
N ILE A 11 0.18 -9.14 -1.25
CA ILE A 11 0.63 -9.06 0.15
C ILE A 11 1.29 -10.38 0.58
N TRP A 12 0.66 -11.51 0.31
CA TRP A 12 1.17 -12.83 0.66
C TRP A 12 2.54 -13.11 -0.01
N PHE A 13 2.72 -12.70 -1.26
CA PHE A 13 4.02 -12.80 -1.94
C PHE A 13 5.10 -11.93 -1.29
N LEU A 14 4.78 -10.70 -0.92
CA LEU A 14 5.73 -9.82 -0.20
C LEU A 14 6.10 -10.39 1.18
N GLU A 15 5.17 -11.08 1.84
CA GLU A 15 5.39 -11.70 3.16
C GLU A 15 6.27 -12.95 3.10
N ASN A 16 6.08 -13.81 2.10
CA ASN A 16 6.68 -15.15 2.07
C ASN A 16 7.99 -15.23 1.28
N ASN A 17 8.46 -14.12 0.71
CA ASN A 17 9.77 -14.02 0.07
C ASN A 17 10.06 -15.12 -0.97
N LEU A 18 9.04 -15.52 -1.72
CA LEU A 18 8.95 -16.76 -2.53
C LEU A 18 9.93 -16.88 -3.72
N PHE A 19 10.96 -16.05 -3.77
CA PHE A 19 11.95 -16.00 -4.85
C PHE A 19 13.39 -16.14 -4.35
N GLU A 20 13.60 -16.84 -3.23
CA GLU A 20 14.96 -17.25 -2.83
C GLU A 20 15.61 -18.04 -3.98
N GLY A 21 16.78 -17.58 -4.45
CA GLY A 21 17.46 -18.15 -5.61
C GLY A 21 16.93 -17.75 -7.00
N HIS A 22 15.87 -16.93 -7.10
CA HIS A 22 15.26 -16.51 -8.37
C HIS A 22 15.20 -14.98 -8.54
N GLU A 23 16.37 -14.32 -8.57
CA GLU A 23 16.50 -12.86 -8.54
C GLU A 23 15.77 -12.13 -9.69
N GLU A 24 15.82 -12.64 -10.93
CA GLU A 24 15.12 -12.01 -12.07
C GLU A 24 13.58 -12.04 -11.92
N ASN A 25 13.03 -13.15 -11.43
CA ASN A 25 11.58 -13.29 -11.22
C ASN A 25 11.12 -12.40 -10.07
N ARG A 26 11.95 -12.31 -9.02
CA ARG A 26 11.75 -11.35 -7.94
C ARG A 26 11.71 -9.93 -8.48
N MET A 27 12.63 -9.58 -9.38
CA MET A 27 12.71 -8.24 -9.96
C MET A 27 11.49 -7.90 -10.81
N LYS A 28 11.04 -8.81 -11.67
CA LYS A 28 9.80 -8.66 -12.45
C LYS A 28 8.58 -8.43 -11.54
N PHE A 29 8.49 -9.18 -10.45
CA PHE A 29 7.38 -9.05 -9.50
C PHE A 29 7.44 -7.75 -8.69
N LEU A 30 8.61 -7.36 -8.19
CA LEU A 30 8.81 -6.08 -7.51
C LEU A 30 8.45 -4.91 -8.45
N THR A 31 8.89 -4.98 -9.71
CA THR A 31 8.55 -4.00 -10.74
C THR A 31 7.03 -3.89 -10.93
N TYR A 32 6.33 -5.02 -11.01
CA TYR A 32 4.88 -5.04 -11.11
C TYR A 32 4.20 -4.36 -9.91
N ILE A 33 4.62 -4.68 -8.68
CA ILE A 33 4.04 -4.09 -7.46
C ILE A 33 4.29 -2.58 -7.40
N ILE A 34 5.53 -2.15 -7.62
CA ILE A 34 5.93 -0.74 -7.50
C ILE A 34 5.29 0.12 -8.59
N ASN A 35 5.18 -0.40 -9.81
CA ASN A 35 4.59 0.31 -10.94
C ASN A 35 3.07 0.19 -11.01
N ASN A 36 2.45 -0.62 -10.14
CA ASN A 36 1.00 -0.70 -10.05
C ASN A 36 0.44 0.60 -9.45
N HIS A 37 -0.31 1.33 -10.27
CA HIS A 37 -0.88 2.62 -9.88
C HIS A 37 -1.76 2.55 -8.63
N PHE A 38 -2.52 1.47 -8.47
CA PHE A 38 -3.39 1.28 -7.31
C PHE A 38 -2.57 1.12 -6.02
N PHE A 39 -1.54 0.25 -6.01
CA PHE A 39 -0.69 0.06 -4.82
C PHE A 39 0.07 1.35 -4.46
N SER A 40 0.60 2.06 -5.46
CA SER A 40 1.32 3.31 -5.25
C SER A 40 0.43 4.40 -4.62
N ILE A 41 -0.79 4.57 -5.13
CA ILE A 41 -1.77 5.50 -4.53
C ILE A 41 -2.15 5.07 -3.12
N LEU A 42 -2.43 3.78 -2.92
CA LEU A 42 -2.81 3.23 -1.62
C LEU A 42 -1.71 3.49 -0.58
N TYR A 43 -0.46 3.18 -0.92
CA TYR A 43 0.71 3.40 -0.07
C TYR A 43 0.86 4.86 0.32
N LYS A 44 0.89 5.78 -0.67
CA LYS A 44 1.04 7.22 -0.42
C LYS A 44 -0.04 7.76 0.52
N ARG A 45 -1.30 7.37 0.27
CA ARG A 45 -2.46 7.81 1.07
C ARG A 45 -2.56 7.14 2.44
N LEU A 46 -2.04 5.93 2.62
CA LEU A 46 -1.99 5.34 3.95
C LEU A 46 -0.90 6.01 4.80
N LYS A 47 0.23 6.41 4.19
CA LYS A 47 1.30 7.15 4.87
C LYS A 47 0.92 8.54 5.36
N THR A 48 -0.12 9.16 4.82
CA THR A 48 -0.64 10.42 5.40
C THR A 48 -1.31 10.21 6.76
N ILE A 49 -1.75 8.99 7.07
CA ILE A 49 -2.42 8.65 8.34
C ILE A 49 -1.37 8.25 9.38
N ASN A 50 -0.64 9.22 9.94
CA ASN A 50 0.43 8.97 10.91
C ASN A 50 -0.09 8.58 12.32
N SER A 51 -1.29 9.02 12.67
CA SER A 51 -1.97 8.67 13.93
C SER A 51 -3.48 8.61 13.70
N ILE A 52 -4.21 9.63 14.17
CA ILE A 52 -5.63 9.82 13.95
C ILE A 52 -5.79 10.98 12.96
N ILE A 53 -6.71 10.84 12.01
CA ILE A 53 -6.99 11.85 10.99
C ILE A 53 -8.50 12.04 10.80
N THR A 54 -8.91 13.27 10.51
CA THR A 54 -10.27 13.61 10.05
C THR A 54 -10.41 13.45 8.53
N VAL A 55 -11.64 13.57 8.01
CA VAL A 55 -11.85 13.55 6.55
C VAL A 55 -11.23 14.79 5.90
N GLU A 56 -11.34 15.93 6.56
CA GLU A 56 -10.90 17.24 6.10
C GLU A 56 -9.38 17.33 6.03
N GLU A 57 -8.68 16.87 7.07
CA GLU A 57 -7.21 16.77 7.07
C GLU A 57 -6.73 15.82 5.97
N PHE A 58 -7.33 14.62 5.88
CA PHE A 58 -6.98 13.65 4.86
C PHE A 58 -7.19 14.20 3.44
N ALA A 59 -8.30 14.91 3.21
CA ALA A 59 -8.61 15.56 1.95
C ALA A 59 -7.57 16.61 1.58
N LYS A 60 -7.19 17.46 2.55
CA LYS A 60 -6.17 18.51 2.37
C LYS A 60 -4.81 17.93 2.03
N GLU A 61 -4.32 16.96 2.80
CA GLU A 61 -2.99 16.36 2.61
C GLU A 61 -2.87 15.61 1.28
N ASN A 62 -3.97 15.07 0.78
CA ASN A 62 -3.98 14.30 -0.47
C ASN A 62 -4.52 15.08 -1.68
N ASN A 63 -4.79 16.38 -1.52
CA ASN A 63 -5.41 17.25 -2.53
C ASN A 63 -6.66 16.62 -3.16
N LEU A 64 -7.59 16.17 -2.31
CA LEU A 64 -8.85 15.53 -2.71
C LEU A 64 -10.03 16.41 -2.33
N ARG A 65 -11.13 16.25 -3.07
CA ARG A 65 -12.44 16.71 -2.60
C ARG A 65 -12.85 15.92 -1.35
N THR A 66 -13.54 16.58 -0.41
CA THR A 66 -13.97 15.98 0.86
C THR A 66 -14.80 14.70 0.65
N ASP A 67 -15.68 14.67 -0.36
CA ASP A 67 -16.47 13.47 -0.67
C ASP A 67 -15.61 12.31 -1.17
N THR A 68 -14.62 12.60 -2.02
CA THR A 68 -13.65 11.61 -2.52
C THR A 68 -12.81 11.05 -1.37
N ALA A 69 -12.35 11.91 -0.46
CA ALA A 69 -11.65 11.52 0.76
C ALA A 69 -12.52 10.60 1.62
N ARG A 70 -13.77 10.98 1.87
CA ARG A 70 -14.74 10.19 2.65
C ARG A 70 -14.98 8.81 2.02
N MET A 71 -15.21 8.77 0.71
CA MET A 71 -15.38 7.51 -0.03
C MET A 71 -14.13 6.62 0.07
N TYR A 72 -12.95 7.21 -0.05
CA TYR A 72 -11.67 6.50 0.07
C TYR A 72 -11.49 5.89 1.46
N LEU A 73 -11.69 6.68 2.52
CA LEU A 73 -11.57 6.23 3.91
C LEU A 73 -12.56 5.09 4.20
N ASN A 74 -13.83 5.25 3.80
CA ASN A 74 -14.84 4.20 3.96
C ASN A 74 -14.52 2.91 3.18
N ARG A 75 -13.99 3.03 1.97
CA ARG A 75 -13.57 1.86 1.18
C ARG A 75 -12.41 1.11 1.85
N ASN A 76 -11.47 1.83 2.44
CA ASN A 76 -10.33 1.23 3.13
C ASN A 76 -10.65 0.73 4.54
N ILE A 77 -11.75 1.18 5.15
CA ILE A 77 -12.35 0.50 6.31
C ILE A 77 -12.87 -0.88 5.90
N LYS A 78 -13.65 -0.97 4.80
CA LYS A 78 -14.18 -2.26 4.33
C LYS A 78 -13.08 -3.27 3.95
N ARG A 79 -11.93 -2.76 3.49
CA ARG A 79 -10.75 -3.58 3.15
C ARG A 79 -9.83 -3.86 4.35
N GLY A 80 -10.14 -3.31 5.51
CA GLY A 80 -9.38 -3.54 6.73
C GLY A 80 -8.04 -2.81 6.82
N PHE A 81 -7.73 -1.81 5.97
CA PHE A 81 -6.50 -1.00 6.11
C PHE A 81 -6.66 0.13 7.12
N ILE A 82 -7.88 0.64 7.30
CA ILE A 82 -8.21 1.77 8.18
C ILE A 82 -9.28 1.29 9.17
N LYS A 83 -9.28 1.83 10.39
CA LYS A 83 -10.36 1.66 11.36
C LYS A 83 -10.88 3.01 11.84
N ARG A 84 -12.09 3.02 12.41
CA ARG A 84 -12.68 4.22 13.02
C ARG A 84 -12.10 4.37 14.44
N ALA A 85 -11.50 5.51 14.72
CA ALA A 85 -11.01 5.88 16.05
C ALA A 85 -12.04 6.66 16.87
N GLY A 86 -13.16 7.07 16.24
CA GLY A 86 -14.22 7.86 16.84
C GLY A 86 -15.16 8.42 15.78
N LYS A 87 -16.07 9.31 16.18
CA LYS A 87 -17.00 9.97 15.24
C LYS A 87 -16.21 10.91 14.32
N GLY A 88 -16.09 10.53 13.05
CA GLY A 88 -15.35 11.31 12.04
C GLY A 88 -13.83 11.16 12.10
N LEU A 89 -13.33 10.27 12.97
CA LEU A 89 -11.90 10.04 13.18
C LEU A 89 -11.49 8.67 12.64
N TYR A 90 -10.35 8.64 11.95
CA TYR A 90 -9.81 7.46 11.27
C TYR A 90 -8.38 7.24 11.69
N GLU A 91 -7.97 5.99 11.82
CA GLU A 91 -6.59 5.62 12.10
C GLU A 91 -6.20 4.40 11.26
N ILE A 92 -4.91 4.20 11.05
CA ILE A 92 -4.42 3.04 10.33
C ILE A 92 -4.53 1.76 11.18
N SER A 93 -5.04 0.70 10.57
CA SER A 93 -5.14 -0.63 11.19
C SER A 93 -3.77 -1.36 11.23
N VAL A 94 -3.73 -2.52 11.90
CA VAL A 94 -2.57 -3.43 11.85
C VAL A 94 -2.26 -3.86 10.42
N THR A 95 -3.27 -4.25 9.64
CA THR A 95 -3.11 -4.66 8.23
C THR A 95 -2.61 -3.52 7.36
N GLY A 96 -3.09 -2.29 7.60
CA GLY A 96 -2.60 -1.08 6.94
C GLY A 96 -1.13 -0.81 7.22
N LYS A 97 -0.71 -0.92 8.48
CA LYS A 97 0.70 -0.80 8.87
C LYS A 97 1.55 -1.88 8.22
N LYS A 98 1.10 -3.13 8.24
CA LYS A 98 1.78 -4.26 7.59
C LYS A 98 1.98 -4.00 6.10
N PHE A 99 0.95 -3.53 5.40
CA PHE A 99 1.04 -3.16 3.99
C PHE A 99 2.09 -2.06 3.74
N ILE A 100 2.11 -0.98 4.55
CA ILE A 100 3.13 0.07 4.43
C ILE A 100 4.54 -0.52 4.54
N THR A 101 4.79 -1.33 5.58
CA THR A 101 6.09 -1.95 5.82
C THR A 101 6.52 -2.87 4.67
N LEU A 102 5.59 -3.70 4.15
CA LEU A 102 5.87 -4.59 3.02
C LEU A 102 6.18 -3.79 1.75
N TYR A 103 5.45 -2.70 1.50
CA TYR A 103 5.69 -1.85 0.33
C TYR A 103 7.02 -1.08 0.43
N GLU A 104 7.40 -0.59 1.62
CA GLU A 104 8.70 0.02 1.86
C GLU A 104 9.85 -0.97 1.67
N SER A 105 9.68 -2.22 2.13
CA SER A 105 10.63 -3.30 1.88
C SER A 105 10.76 -3.61 0.39
N ALA A 106 9.64 -3.68 -0.33
CA ALA A 106 9.63 -3.88 -1.79
C ALA A 106 10.36 -2.75 -2.53
N LEU A 107 10.12 -1.50 -2.15
CA LEU A 107 10.83 -0.33 -2.70
C LEU A 107 12.34 -0.42 -2.46
N SER A 108 12.76 -0.77 -1.25
CA SER A 108 14.18 -0.89 -0.90
C SER A 108 14.85 -2.00 -1.70
N GLN A 109 14.24 -3.18 -1.77
CA GLN A 109 14.74 -4.31 -2.56
C GLN A 109 14.82 -3.97 -4.05
N TYR A 110 13.80 -3.31 -4.60
CA TYR A 110 13.80 -2.84 -5.99
C TYR A 110 14.96 -1.87 -6.25
N LEU A 111 15.16 -0.87 -5.38
CA LEU A 111 16.24 0.11 -5.53
C LEU A 111 17.63 -0.54 -5.43
N ILE A 112 17.79 -1.56 -4.57
CA ILE A 112 19.03 -2.34 -4.48
C ILE A 112 19.27 -3.13 -5.76
N ALA A 113 18.24 -3.81 -6.30
CA ALA A 113 18.35 -4.59 -7.52
C ALA A 113 18.73 -3.71 -8.74
N VAL A 114 18.05 -2.56 -8.89
CA VAL A 114 18.38 -1.59 -9.96
C VAL A 114 19.82 -1.10 -9.85
N LYS A 115 20.32 -0.83 -8.63
CA LYS A 115 21.73 -0.44 -8.41
C LYS A 115 22.73 -1.55 -8.78
N ARG A 116 22.32 -2.82 -8.73
CA ARG A 116 23.14 -3.99 -9.12
C ARG A 116 23.08 -4.28 -10.63
N GLY A 117 22.28 -3.54 -11.39
CA GLY A 117 22.11 -3.73 -12.83
C GLY A 117 21.16 -4.88 -13.21
N LEU A 118 20.26 -5.26 -12.30
CA LEU A 118 19.18 -6.24 -12.52
C LEU A 118 17.88 -5.58 -13.01
#